data_AF-A0A8H7W7U2-F1
#
_entry.id   AF-A0A8H7W7U2-F1
#
_cell.length_a   1.000
_cell.length_b   1.000
_cell.length_c   1.000
_cell.angle_alpha   90.00
_cell.angle_beta   90.00
_cell.angle_gamma   90.00
#
_symmetry.space_group_name_H-M   'P 1'
#
loop_
_entity.id
_entity.type
_entity.pdbx_description
1 polymer ?
#
loop_
_entity_poly.entity_id
_entity_poly.type
_entity_poly.pdbx_seq_one_letter_code
_entity_poly.pdbx_strand_id
1 'polypeptide(L)'
;MSPDTSRKLIGSELSINPNYKGEINDHAIQNASCPPWKNCSVHVEGFSPYESRKEMLSIARHARVAALNRNDPHPPRFPMAASGFTFFDRTSAQNFMQLGLLGMVSAHGYPLTFRWNKNKVRPATREEYRQSRTLLIEGPGKMISREKILNILADNLTFNLVDSEEIYVENERTLIRLEFIQIRGQSRPAMKCICVYVHTKRLVSLTVDYAF
;
A
#
# COMPACT_ATOMS: atom_id res chain seq x y z
N MET A 1 20.31 -10.08 -1.00
CA MET A 1 20.38 -9.91 -2.46
C MET A 1 20.78 -11.23 -3.09
N SER A 2 19.95 -11.80 -3.97
CA SER A 2 20.27 -13.07 -4.63
C SER A 2 21.30 -12.89 -5.76
N PRO A 3 22.09 -13.93 -6.10
CA PRO A 3 23.09 -13.85 -7.18
C PRO A 3 22.51 -13.40 -8.53
N ASP A 4 21.28 -13.78 -8.84
CA ASP A 4 20.61 -13.40 -10.09
C ASP A 4 20.20 -11.93 -10.11
N THR A 5 19.81 -11.38 -8.96
CA THR A 5 19.52 -9.94 -8.81
C THR A 5 20.78 -9.11 -9.04
N SER A 6 21.93 -9.56 -8.52
CA SER A 6 23.23 -8.92 -8.75
C SER A 6 23.66 -8.94 -10.22
N ARG A 7 23.44 -10.06 -10.92
CA ARG A 7 23.74 -10.17 -12.36
C ARG A 7 22.87 -9.25 -13.21
N LYS A 8 21.57 -9.16 -12.93
CA LYS A 8 20.66 -8.24 -13.62
C LYS A 8 21.05 -6.78 -13.43
N LEU A 9 21.51 -6.43 -12.23
CA LEU A 9 22.02 -5.11 -11.90
C LEU A 9 23.28 -4.74 -12.66
N ILE A 10 24.27 -5.65 -12.72
CA ILE A 10 25.55 -5.39 -13.39
C ILE A 10 25.37 -5.29 -14.92
N GLY A 11 24.44 -6.08 -15.50
CA GLY A 11 24.15 -6.05 -16.93
C GLY A 11 23.22 -4.93 -17.40
N SER A 12 22.59 -4.23 -16.47
CA SER A 12 21.74 -3.07 -16.74
C SER A 12 22.51 -1.83 -16.32
N GLU A 13 22.68 -0.80 -17.14
CA GLU A 13 23.29 0.48 -16.73
C GLU A 13 22.41 1.28 -15.73
N LEU A 14 21.70 0.59 -14.83
CA LEU A 14 20.74 1.14 -13.90
C LEU A 14 21.44 1.70 -12.67
N SER A 15 21.43 3.03 -12.56
CA SER A 15 21.73 3.70 -11.30
C SER A 15 20.55 3.54 -10.33
N ILE A 16 20.66 2.57 -9.43
CA ILE A 16 19.79 2.55 -8.25
C ILE A 16 20.17 3.76 -7.38
N ASN A 17 19.17 4.48 -6.86
CA ASN A 17 19.39 5.58 -5.93
C ASN A 17 20.28 5.11 -4.77
N PRO A 18 21.46 5.74 -4.54
CA PRO A 18 22.39 5.29 -3.50
C PRO A 18 21.82 5.41 -2.08
N ASN A 19 20.74 6.17 -1.89
CA ASN A 19 20.01 6.29 -0.63
C ASN A 19 18.87 5.27 -0.48
N TYR A 20 18.70 4.31 -1.41
CA TYR A 20 17.68 3.28 -1.31
C TYR A 20 18.03 2.29 -0.19
N LYS A 21 17.26 2.33 0.90
CA LYS A 21 17.42 1.43 2.06
C LYS A 21 16.55 0.17 1.99
N GLY A 22 15.76 0.02 0.92
CA GLY A 22 14.90 -1.15 0.74
C GLY A 22 15.69 -2.35 0.21
N GLU A 23 15.05 -3.52 0.23
CA GLU A 23 15.60 -4.70 -0.42
C GLU A 23 15.63 -4.50 -1.94
N ILE A 24 16.81 -4.63 -2.54
CA ILE A 24 16.93 -4.64 -4.00
C ILE A 24 16.42 -5.99 -4.51
N ASN A 25 15.26 -5.95 -5.16
CA ASN A 25 14.60 -7.10 -5.76
C ASN A 25 14.16 -6.77 -7.20
N ASP A 26 13.57 -7.74 -7.91
CA ASP A 26 13.13 -7.56 -9.29
C ASP A 26 12.19 -6.35 -9.46
N HIS A 27 11.34 -6.06 -8.46
CA HIS A 27 10.45 -4.89 -8.50
C HIS A 27 11.23 -3.58 -8.41
N ALA A 28 12.26 -3.50 -7.56
CA ALA A 28 13.14 -2.33 -7.47
C ALA A 28 13.89 -2.10 -8.80
N ILE A 29 14.43 -3.16 -9.41
CA ILE A 29 15.15 -3.09 -10.69
C ILE A 29 14.22 -2.63 -11.83
N GLN A 30 13.02 -3.20 -11.90
CA GLN A 30 12.02 -2.80 -12.91
C GLN A 30 11.64 -1.32 -12.77
N ASN A 31 11.48 -0.83 -11.54
CA ASN A 31 11.09 0.56 -11.31
C ASN A 31 12.24 1.55 -11.50
N ALA A 32 13.49 1.16 -11.27
CA ALA A 32 14.66 2.00 -11.55
C ALA A 32 14.72 2.45 -13.02
N SER A 33 14.27 1.58 -13.94
CA SER A 33 14.17 1.87 -15.37
C SER A 33 12.80 2.42 -15.81
N CYS A 34 11.96 2.88 -14.89
CA CYS A 34 10.64 3.42 -15.24
C CYS A 34 10.79 4.78 -15.95
N PRO A 35 10.28 4.94 -17.19
CA PRO A 35 10.31 6.23 -17.85
C PRO A 35 9.27 7.20 -17.24
N PRO A 36 9.49 8.52 -17.29
CA PRO A 36 8.59 9.50 -16.66
C PRO A 36 7.12 9.40 -17.09
N TRP A 37 6.85 9.12 -18.37
CA TRP A 37 5.48 8.98 -18.91
C TRP A 37 4.77 7.71 -18.44
N LYS A 38 5.48 6.76 -17.82
CA LYS A 38 4.90 5.56 -17.18
C LYS A 38 4.89 5.66 -15.66
N ASN A 39 5.28 6.78 -15.07
CA ASN A 39 5.33 6.91 -13.62
C ASN A 39 3.90 6.95 -13.02
N CYS A 40 3.62 6.02 -12.13
CA CYS A 40 2.36 5.89 -11.39
C CYS A 40 2.46 6.39 -9.94
N SER A 41 3.56 7.07 -9.58
CA SER A 41 3.78 7.58 -8.22
C SER A 41 3.82 9.11 -8.15
N VAL A 42 3.06 9.66 -7.21
CA VAL A 42 2.91 11.09 -6.93
C VAL A 42 3.44 11.38 -5.52
N HIS A 43 4.30 12.39 -5.41
CA HIS A 43 4.77 12.93 -4.16
C HIS A 43 3.87 14.10 -3.74
N VAL A 44 3.44 14.09 -2.49
CA VAL A 44 2.55 15.09 -1.91
C VAL A 44 3.16 15.61 -0.62
N GLU A 45 3.33 16.92 -0.51
CA GLU A 45 3.94 17.63 0.63
C GLU A 45 2.90 18.52 1.31
N GLY A 46 3.12 18.84 2.59
CA GLY A 46 2.30 19.81 3.34
C GLY A 46 1.29 19.18 4.29
N PHE A 47 1.36 17.87 4.54
CA PHE A 47 0.50 17.23 5.53
C PHE A 47 0.90 17.66 6.95
N SER A 48 -0.10 17.75 7.82
CA SER A 48 0.14 17.94 9.25
C SER A 48 1.09 16.86 9.79
N PRO A 49 2.02 17.21 10.70
CA PRO A 49 2.80 16.24 11.47
C PRO A 49 1.96 15.14 12.11
N TYR A 50 0.70 15.43 12.43
CA TYR A 50 -0.21 14.50 13.12
C TYR A 50 -1.21 13.82 12.20
N GLU A 51 -1.17 14.11 10.89
CA GLU A 51 -2.09 13.53 9.91
C GLU A 51 -2.00 12.00 9.92
N SER A 52 -3.12 11.31 10.13
CA SER A 52 -3.14 9.86 10.06
C SER A 52 -2.99 9.37 8.62
N ARG A 53 -2.50 8.13 8.45
CA ARG A 53 -2.44 7.50 7.11
C ARG A 53 -3.84 7.34 6.49
N LYS A 54 -4.88 7.21 7.32
CA LYS A 54 -6.28 7.15 6.90
C LYS A 54 -6.74 8.47 6.30
N GLU A 55 -6.44 9.58 6.97
CA GLU A 55 -6.72 10.93 6.46
C GLU A 55 -5.93 11.21 5.17
N MET A 56 -4.63 10.87 5.15
CA MET A 56 -3.81 10.98 3.93
C MET A 56 -4.41 10.19 2.75
N LEU A 57 -4.80 8.92 2.95
CA LEU A 57 -5.42 8.12 1.88
C LEU A 57 -6.77 8.66 1.43
N SER A 58 -7.50 9.33 2.32
CA SER A 58 -8.82 9.86 2.04
C SER A 58 -8.83 10.93 0.93
N ILE A 59 -7.69 11.59 0.68
CA ILE A 59 -7.58 12.59 -0.39
C ILE A 59 -7.54 11.95 -1.79
N ALA A 60 -7.25 10.64 -1.87
CA ALA A 60 -7.10 9.90 -3.12
C ALA A 60 -8.28 8.96 -3.42
N ARG A 61 -9.47 9.20 -2.83
CA ARG A 61 -10.67 8.35 -2.94
C ARG A 61 -11.17 8.06 -4.37
N HIS A 62 -10.81 8.89 -5.34
CA HIS A 62 -11.22 8.74 -6.74
C HIS A 62 -10.47 7.63 -7.49
N ALA A 63 -9.41 7.04 -6.89
CA ALA A 63 -8.61 6.01 -7.54
C ALA A 63 -8.06 4.96 -6.57
N ARG A 64 -7.75 3.79 -7.10
CA ARG A 64 -7.13 2.70 -6.35
C ARG A 64 -5.66 3.05 -6.06
N VAL A 65 -5.31 3.09 -4.78
CA VAL A 65 -3.93 3.28 -4.31
C VAL A 65 -3.33 1.92 -3.96
N ALA A 66 -2.20 1.58 -4.58
CA ALA A 66 -1.44 0.35 -4.32
C ALA A 66 -0.52 0.48 -3.10
N ALA A 67 -0.02 1.69 -2.82
CA ALA A 67 0.82 1.98 -1.67
C ALA A 67 0.77 3.45 -1.24
N LEU A 68 0.81 3.68 0.08
CA LEU A 68 1.08 4.97 0.71
C LEU A 68 2.38 4.87 1.51
N ASN A 69 3.35 5.72 1.19
CA ASN A 69 4.58 5.87 1.97
C ASN A 69 4.60 7.23 2.64
N ARG A 70 4.62 7.28 3.97
CA ARG A 70 4.72 8.52 4.73
C ARG A 70 6.18 8.83 5.08
N ASN A 71 6.58 10.07 4.87
CA ASN A 71 7.81 10.65 5.39
C ASN A 71 7.42 11.61 6.51
N ASP A 72 7.87 11.31 7.73
CA ASP A 72 7.62 12.16 8.89
C ASP A 72 8.38 13.49 8.78
N PRO A 73 7.89 14.54 9.45
CA PRO A 73 8.59 15.81 9.53
C PRO A 73 10.01 15.63 10.06
N HIS A 74 10.93 16.45 9.56
CA HIS A 74 12.30 16.56 10.04
C HIS A 74 12.65 18.04 10.30
N PRO A 75 12.18 18.62 11.41
CA PRO A 75 12.45 20.02 11.75
C PRO A 75 13.94 20.29 11.99
N PRO A 76 14.43 21.52 11.72
CA PRO A 76 13.68 22.64 11.15
C PRO A 76 13.54 22.56 9.62
N ARG A 77 14.27 21.64 8.96
CA ARG A 77 14.41 21.61 7.49
C ARG A 77 13.11 21.23 6.77
N PHE A 78 12.34 20.31 7.33
CA PHE A 78 11.07 19.83 6.77
C PHE A 78 10.02 19.76 7.89
N PRO A 79 9.36 20.88 8.25
CA PRO A 79 8.47 20.93 9.40
C PRO A 79 7.13 20.20 9.20
N MET A 80 6.79 19.90 7.93
CA MET A 80 5.55 19.21 7.56
C MET A 80 5.85 17.80 7.08
N ALA A 81 4.86 16.91 7.16
CA ALA A 81 4.96 15.57 6.62
C ALA A 81 4.80 15.58 5.09
N ALA A 82 5.35 14.57 4.44
CA ALA A 82 5.18 14.33 3.02
C ALA A 82 4.83 12.86 2.76
N SER A 83 4.29 12.56 1.59
CA SER A 83 3.87 11.20 1.24
C SER A 83 4.13 10.87 -0.22
N GLY A 84 4.34 9.58 -0.49
CA GLY A 84 4.30 9.01 -1.83
C GLY A 84 3.04 8.17 -2.01
N PHE A 85 2.18 8.57 -2.93
CA PHE A 85 1.02 7.80 -3.38
C PHE A 85 1.39 7.02 -4.63
N THR A 86 1.19 5.71 -4.61
CA THR A 86 1.42 4.85 -5.78
C THR A 86 0.09 4.30 -6.25
N PHE A 87 -0.24 4.57 -7.51
CA PHE A 87 -1.46 4.10 -8.17
C PHE A 87 -1.17 2.88 -9.05
N PHE A 88 -2.22 2.18 -9.46
CA PHE A 88 -2.10 1.03 -10.34
C PHE A 88 -1.75 1.40 -11.80
N ASP A 89 -2.30 2.50 -12.30
CA ASP A 89 -2.05 3.01 -13.65
C ASP A 89 -1.61 4.47 -13.66
N ARG A 90 -1.05 4.83 -14.80
CA ARG A 90 -0.64 6.19 -15.13
C ARG A 90 -1.82 7.16 -15.12
N THR A 91 -2.97 6.76 -15.64
CA THR A 91 -4.17 7.61 -15.75
C THR A 91 -4.65 8.08 -14.39
N SER A 92 -4.78 7.16 -13.44
CA SER A 92 -5.15 7.44 -12.05
C SER A 92 -4.17 8.42 -11.39
N ALA A 93 -2.87 8.17 -11.53
CA ALA A 93 -1.84 9.05 -10.98
C ALA A 93 -1.87 10.46 -11.61
N GLN A 94 -2.15 10.54 -12.92
CA GLN A 94 -2.25 11.80 -13.65
C GLN A 94 -3.48 12.60 -13.26
N ASN A 95 -4.64 11.93 -13.10
CA ASN A 95 -5.85 12.58 -12.62
C ASN A 95 -5.62 13.14 -11.20
N PHE A 96 -5.00 12.36 -10.31
CA PHE A 96 -4.68 12.82 -8.96
C PHE A 96 -3.75 14.04 -8.96
N MET A 97 -2.69 14.00 -9.79
CA MET A 97 -1.79 15.13 -9.98
C MET A 97 -2.55 16.38 -10.45
N GLN A 98 -3.43 16.23 -11.44
CA GLN A 98 -4.19 17.35 -12.01
C GLN A 98 -5.16 17.94 -10.99
N LEU A 99 -5.89 17.11 -10.23
CA LEU A 99 -6.77 17.58 -9.16
C LEU A 99 -5.99 18.34 -8.09
N GLY A 100 -4.80 17.86 -7.73
CA GLY A 100 -3.89 18.53 -6.79
C GLY A 100 -3.41 19.89 -7.31
N LEU A 101 -2.98 19.96 -8.58
CA LEU A 101 -2.54 21.21 -9.22
C LEU A 101 -3.66 22.24 -9.39
N LEU A 102 -4.90 21.79 -9.53
CA LEU A 102 -6.10 22.64 -9.55
C LEU A 102 -6.57 23.08 -8.15
N GLY A 103 -5.89 22.65 -7.08
CA GLY A 103 -6.27 22.97 -5.70
C GLY A 103 -7.54 22.24 -5.21
N MET A 104 -8.00 21.21 -5.93
CA MET A 104 -9.20 20.44 -5.58
C MET A 104 -8.94 19.36 -4.52
N VAL A 105 -7.68 19.19 -4.11
CA VAL A 105 -7.26 18.22 -3.10
C VAL A 105 -6.54 18.96 -1.98
N SER A 106 -7.07 18.83 -0.76
CA SER A 106 -6.55 19.46 0.46
C SER A 106 -6.59 18.49 1.62
N ALA A 107 -5.71 18.67 2.61
CA ALA A 107 -5.79 17.99 3.91
C ALA A 107 -6.30 18.99 4.95
N HIS A 108 -7.43 18.70 5.61
CA HIS A 108 -8.10 19.59 6.57
C HIS A 108 -8.28 21.05 6.08
N GLY A 109 -8.53 21.24 4.78
CA GLY A 109 -8.69 22.56 4.17
C GLY A 109 -7.38 23.31 3.88
N TYR A 110 -6.22 22.73 4.18
CA TYR A 110 -4.91 23.31 3.84
C TYR A 110 -4.43 22.81 2.46
N PRO A 111 -3.83 23.70 1.65
CA PRO A 111 -3.32 23.33 0.34
C PRO A 111 -2.12 22.40 0.47
N LEU A 112 -2.07 21.40 -0.39
CA LEU A 112 -0.96 20.45 -0.50
C LEU A 112 -0.15 20.75 -1.77
N THR A 113 1.14 20.38 -1.75
CA THR A 113 2.01 20.51 -2.93
C THR A 113 2.18 19.16 -3.61
N PHE A 114 1.95 19.10 -4.93
CA PHE A 114 2.00 17.87 -5.71
C PHE A 114 3.17 17.87 -6.69
N ARG A 115 3.91 16.77 -6.76
CA ARG A 115 5.05 16.58 -7.68
C ARG A 115 5.11 15.13 -8.15
N TRP A 116 5.59 14.88 -9.36
CA TRP A 116 5.89 13.51 -9.77
C TRP A 116 6.96 12.93 -8.86
N ASN A 117 6.72 11.73 -8.32
CA ASN A 117 7.67 11.13 -7.39
C ASN A 117 8.96 10.75 -8.14
N LYS A 118 10.12 11.10 -7.57
CA LYS A 118 11.44 10.74 -8.10
C LYS A 118 11.67 9.23 -8.07
N ASN A 119 11.15 8.56 -7.04
CA ASN A 119 11.08 7.11 -6.98
C ASN A 119 9.90 6.64 -7.85
N LYS A 120 10.16 6.54 -9.15
CA LYS A 120 9.15 6.21 -10.14
C LYS A 120 8.66 4.78 -9.96
N VAL A 121 7.37 4.55 -10.21
CA VAL A 121 6.77 3.21 -10.19
C VAL A 121 6.08 2.97 -11.53
N ARG A 122 6.31 1.81 -12.14
CA ARG A 122 5.65 1.40 -13.39
C ARG A 122 4.18 1.05 -13.13
N PRO A 123 3.34 0.99 -14.19
CA PRO A 123 1.99 0.47 -14.07
C PRO A 123 2.01 -0.96 -13.51
N ALA A 124 1.02 -1.26 -12.70
CA ALA A 124 0.82 -2.57 -12.12
C ALA A 124 0.66 -3.64 -13.20
N THR A 125 1.21 -4.81 -12.94
CA THR A 125 0.98 -6.01 -13.77
C THR A 125 -0.47 -6.49 -13.66
N ARG A 126 -0.92 -7.31 -14.62
CA ARG A 126 -2.27 -7.90 -14.58
C ARG A 126 -2.54 -8.67 -13.29
N GLU A 127 -1.52 -9.32 -12.72
CA GLU A 127 -1.63 -10.02 -11.45
C GLU A 127 -1.84 -9.03 -10.29
N GLU A 128 -1.06 -7.95 -10.26
CA GLU A 128 -1.21 -6.92 -9.23
C GLU A 128 -2.59 -6.27 -9.27
N TYR A 129 -3.16 -6.02 -10.45
CA TYR A 129 -4.52 -5.48 -10.59
C TYR A 129 -5.61 -6.30 -9.87
N ARG A 130 -5.37 -7.60 -9.64
CA ARG A 130 -6.24 -8.52 -8.89
C ARG A 130 -5.96 -8.52 -7.38
N GLN A 131 -5.17 -7.58 -6.89
CA GLN A 131 -4.82 -7.44 -5.48
C GLN A 131 -5.26 -6.08 -4.96
N SER A 132 -5.49 -6.03 -3.65
CA SER A 132 -5.86 -4.82 -2.95
C SER A 132 -5.08 -4.66 -1.66
N ARG A 133 -4.99 -3.43 -1.17
CA ARG A 133 -4.54 -3.12 0.18
C ARG A 133 -5.54 -3.60 1.23
N THR A 134 -6.78 -3.90 0.84
CA THR A 134 -7.84 -4.29 1.76
C THR A 134 -8.11 -5.79 1.64
N LEU A 135 -8.12 -6.47 2.79
CA LEU A 135 -8.57 -7.85 2.91
C LEU A 135 -9.96 -7.87 3.55
N LEU A 136 -10.80 -8.76 3.03
CA LEU A 136 -12.08 -9.12 3.59
C LEU A 136 -12.01 -10.58 4.04
N ILE A 137 -12.32 -10.82 5.31
CA ILE A 137 -12.27 -12.15 5.90
C ILE A 137 -13.66 -12.43 6.47
N GLU A 138 -14.26 -13.53 6.07
CA GLU A 138 -15.62 -13.88 6.50
C GLU A 138 -15.67 -15.32 7.01
N GLY A 139 -16.44 -15.57 8.06
CA GLY A 139 -16.60 -16.91 8.62
C GLY A 139 -17.49 -16.91 9.86
N PRO A 140 -17.68 -18.08 10.50
CA PRO A 140 -18.48 -18.18 11.71
C PRO A 140 -17.86 -17.35 12.86
N GLY A 141 -18.65 -16.49 13.51
CA GLY A 141 -18.17 -15.56 14.55
C GLY A 141 -17.62 -16.24 15.81
N LYS A 142 -17.99 -17.51 16.06
CA LYS A 142 -17.37 -18.33 17.12
C LYS A 142 -15.92 -18.72 16.80
N MET A 143 -15.57 -18.77 15.51
CA MET A 143 -14.26 -19.24 15.03
C MET A 143 -13.27 -18.09 14.80
N ILE A 144 -13.76 -16.94 14.36
CA ILE A 144 -12.93 -15.78 14.01
C ILE A 144 -13.29 -14.55 14.82
N SER A 145 -12.28 -13.76 15.13
CA SER A 145 -12.42 -12.38 15.57
C SER A 145 -11.27 -11.57 14.98
N ARG A 146 -11.43 -10.25 14.88
CA ARG A 146 -10.39 -9.34 14.41
C ARG A 146 -9.11 -9.52 15.21
N GLU A 147 -9.21 -9.59 16.53
CA GLU A 147 -8.07 -9.81 17.42
C GLU A 147 -7.31 -11.10 17.10
N LYS A 148 -8.01 -12.24 16.93
CA LYS A 148 -7.38 -13.50 16.56
C LYS A 148 -6.62 -13.42 15.24
N ILE A 149 -7.23 -12.79 14.22
CA ILE A 149 -6.57 -12.60 12.92
C ILE A 149 -5.33 -11.72 13.07
N LEU A 150 -5.42 -10.62 13.83
CA LEU A 150 -4.29 -9.72 14.04
C LEU A 150 -3.14 -10.41 14.77
N ASN A 151 -3.43 -11.26 15.76
CA ASN A 151 -2.41 -12.04 16.47
C ASN A 151 -1.70 -13.03 15.53
N ILE A 152 -2.47 -13.75 14.69
CA ILE A 152 -1.89 -14.64 13.67
C ILE A 152 -0.95 -13.87 12.74
N LEU A 153 -1.35 -12.68 12.30
CA LEU A 153 -0.49 -11.84 11.46
C LEU A 153 0.74 -11.36 12.23
N ALA A 154 0.60 -10.94 13.49
CA ALA A 154 1.69 -10.40 14.29
C ALA A 154 2.77 -11.46 14.60
N ASP A 155 2.37 -12.71 14.78
CA ASP A 155 3.28 -13.84 14.99
C ASP A 155 4.16 -14.14 13.76
N ASN A 156 3.75 -13.68 12.57
CA ASN A 156 4.37 -14.06 11.30
C ASN A 156 4.89 -12.87 10.47
N LEU A 157 4.41 -11.66 10.72
CA LEU A 157 4.59 -10.49 9.86
C LEU A 157 4.66 -9.20 10.68
N THR A 158 5.55 -8.28 10.26
CA THR A 158 5.42 -6.88 10.62
C THR A 158 4.48 -6.19 9.64
N PHE A 159 3.37 -5.65 10.15
CA PHE A 159 2.37 -4.99 9.31
C PHE A 159 1.90 -3.65 9.90
N ASN A 160 1.34 -2.81 9.03
CA ASN A 160 0.77 -1.52 9.36
C ASN A 160 -0.62 -1.44 8.74
N LEU A 161 -1.62 -1.27 9.61
CA LEU A 161 -2.99 -1.02 9.19
C LEU A 161 -3.25 0.48 9.11
N VAL A 162 -4.05 0.84 8.11
CA VAL A 162 -4.73 2.12 8.00
C VAL A 162 -6.01 2.08 8.84
N ASP A 163 -6.71 0.94 8.78
CA ASP A 163 -7.99 0.75 9.44
C ASP A 163 -8.27 -0.74 9.65
N SER A 164 -9.15 -1.05 10.61
CA SER A 164 -9.64 -2.41 10.82
C SER A 164 -11.04 -2.38 11.38
N GLU A 165 -11.94 -3.20 10.84
CA GLU A 165 -13.34 -3.29 11.29
C GLU A 165 -13.73 -4.76 11.50
N GLU A 166 -14.61 -5.00 12.46
CA GLU A 166 -15.28 -6.28 12.70
C GLU A 166 -16.80 -6.02 12.72
N ILE A 167 -17.53 -6.73 11.88
CA ILE A 167 -18.97 -6.56 11.68
C ILE A 167 -19.63 -7.92 11.88
N TYR A 168 -20.59 -7.99 12.81
CA TYR A 168 -21.45 -9.16 12.94
C TYR A 168 -22.52 -9.13 11.85
N VAL A 169 -22.63 -10.23 11.12
CA VAL A 169 -23.57 -10.42 10.01
C VAL A 169 -24.60 -11.46 10.43
N GLU A 170 -25.70 -11.57 9.68
CA GLU A 170 -26.72 -12.60 9.92
C GLU A 170 -26.12 -14.02 9.90
N ASN A 171 -26.84 -14.97 10.52
CA ASN A 171 -26.46 -16.39 10.61
C ASN A 171 -25.18 -16.67 11.40
N GLU A 172 -24.94 -15.93 12.48
CA GLU A 172 -23.74 -16.07 13.34
C GLU A 172 -22.41 -15.92 12.58
N ARG A 173 -22.40 -15.14 11.49
CA ARG A 173 -21.18 -14.87 10.71
C ARG A 173 -20.56 -13.55 11.13
N THR A 174 -19.25 -13.46 10.96
CA THR A 174 -18.47 -12.24 11.21
C THR A 174 -17.71 -11.90 9.94
N LEU A 175 -17.71 -10.61 9.61
CA LEU A 175 -16.95 -10.01 8.53
C LEU A 175 -15.85 -9.12 9.14
N ILE A 176 -14.61 -9.37 8.78
CA ILE A 176 -13.46 -8.59 9.23
C ILE A 176 -12.86 -7.88 8.02
N ARG A 177 -12.77 -6.55 8.07
CA ARG A 177 -12.06 -5.76 7.07
C ARG A 177 -10.72 -5.32 7.65
N LEU A 178 -9.63 -5.65 6.96
CA LEU A 178 -8.30 -5.15 7.29
C LEU A 178 -7.78 -4.29 6.13
N GLU A 179 -7.58 -2.99 6.36
CA GLU A 179 -7.00 -2.10 5.37
C GLU A 179 -5.52 -1.85 5.69
N PHE A 180 -4.63 -2.26 4.79
CA PHE A 180 -3.19 -2.12 4.94
C PHE A 180 -2.67 -0.85 4.23
N ILE A 181 -1.48 -0.37 4.61
CA ILE A 181 -0.87 0.82 3.99
C ILE A 181 -0.40 0.58 2.54
N GLN A 182 -0.13 -0.67 2.15
CA GLN A 182 0.31 -1.04 0.80
C GLN A 182 0.04 -2.52 0.50
N ILE A 183 0.26 -2.93 -0.74
CA ILE A 183 0.09 -4.32 -1.18
C ILE A 183 1.35 -5.14 -0.91
N ARG A 184 2.47 -4.71 -1.49
CA ARG A 184 3.75 -5.42 -1.40
C ARG A 184 4.29 -5.32 0.03
N GLY A 185 4.66 -6.46 0.60
CA GLY A 185 5.17 -6.54 1.97
C GLY A 185 4.12 -6.31 3.07
N GLN A 186 2.83 -6.22 2.72
CA GLN A 186 1.74 -5.95 3.67
C GLN A 186 0.50 -6.82 3.37
N SER A 187 -0.50 -6.34 2.61
CA SER A 187 -1.72 -7.12 2.38
C SER A 187 -1.48 -8.43 1.62
N ARG A 188 -0.53 -8.47 0.68
CA ARG A 188 -0.19 -9.69 -0.07
C ARG A 188 0.38 -10.81 0.82
N PRO A 189 1.43 -10.58 1.62
CA PRO A 189 1.88 -11.62 2.56
C PRO A 189 0.83 -11.92 3.64
N ALA A 190 0.04 -10.94 4.08
CA ALA A 190 -1.06 -11.18 5.03
C ALA A 190 -2.12 -12.14 4.46
N MET A 191 -2.55 -11.93 3.21
CA MET A 191 -3.42 -12.85 2.47
C MET A 191 -2.85 -14.27 2.49
N LYS A 192 -1.58 -14.43 2.11
CA LYS A 192 -0.91 -15.74 2.12
C LYS A 192 -0.87 -16.37 3.51
N CYS A 193 -0.54 -15.59 4.54
CA CYS A 193 -0.47 -16.05 5.93
C CYS A 193 -1.83 -16.60 6.40
N ILE A 194 -2.92 -15.85 6.14
CA ILE A 194 -4.27 -16.26 6.54
C ILE A 194 -4.72 -17.49 5.74
N CYS A 195 -4.49 -17.56 4.42
CA CYS A 195 -4.82 -18.75 3.64
C CYS A 195 -4.10 -20.01 4.14
N VAL A 196 -2.82 -19.91 4.50
CA VAL A 196 -2.05 -21.02 5.09
C VAL A 196 -2.65 -21.44 6.43
N TYR A 197 -3.03 -20.48 7.28
CA TYR A 197 -3.69 -20.76 8.56
C TYR A 197 -5.02 -21.49 8.37
N VAL A 198 -5.88 -20.97 7.48
CA VAL A 198 -7.18 -21.58 7.11
C VAL A 198 -7.00 -23.02 6.65
N HIS A 199 -6.03 -23.27 5.77
CA HIS A 199 -5.74 -24.59 5.26
C HIS A 199 -5.23 -25.53 6.37
N THR A 200 -4.24 -25.08 7.15
CA THR A 200 -3.60 -25.89 8.21
C THR A 200 -4.57 -26.26 9.32
N LYS A 201 -5.47 -25.34 9.68
CA LYS A 201 -6.51 -25.55 10.71
C LYS A 201 -7.80 -26.14 10.15
N ARG A 202 -7.86 -26.44 8.84
CA ARG A 202 -9.04 -26.99 8.14
C ARG A 202 -10.31 -26.16 8.36
N LEU A 203 -10.19 -24.83 8.37
CA LEU A 203 -11.30 -23.89 8.58
C LEU A 203 -12.06 -23.66 7.28
N VAL A 204 -12.68 -24.70 6.73
CA VAL A 204 -13.35 -24.68 5.41
C VAL A 204 -14.50 -23.67 5.28
N SER A 205 -14.99 -23.14 6.40
CA SER A 205 -16.06 -22.14 6.45
C SER A 205 -15.58 -20.69 6.39
N LEU A 206 -14.26 -20.47 6.32
CA LEU A 206 -13.62 -19.15 6.32
C LEU A 206 -13.17 -18.77 4.91
N THR A 207 -13.59 -17.61 4.43
CA THR A 207 -13.21 -17.02 3.14
C THR A 207 -12.30 -15.81 3.35
N VAL A 208 -11.33 -15.62 2.45
CA VAL A 208 -10.39 -14.51 2.48
C VAL A 208 -10.21 -13.98 1.08
N ASP A 209 -10.59 -12.72 0.86
CA ASP A 209 -10.58 -12.09 -0.46
C ASP A 209 -10.01 -10.67 -0.41
N TYR A 210 -9.57 -10.18 -1.57
CA TYR A 210 -9.25 -8.77 -1.72
C TYR A 210 -10.54 -7.96 -1.91
N ALA A 211 -10.67 -6.85 -1.20
CA ALA A 211 -11.76 -5.89 -1.40
C ALA A 211 -11.25 -4.70 -2.22
N PHE A 212 -11.97 -4.30 -3.28
CA PHE A 212 -11.53 -3.29 -4.26
C PHE A 212 -12.31 -1.98 -4.16
#